data_AF-A0AAE2M539-F1
#
_entry.id   AF-A0AAE2M539-F1
#
_cell.length_a   1.000
_cell.length_b   1.000
_cell.length_c   1.000
_cell.angle_alpha   90.00
_cell.angle_beta   90.00
_cell.angle_gamma   90.00
#
_symmetry.space_group_name_H-M   'P 1'
#
loop_
_entity.id
_entity.type
_entity.pdbx_description
1 polymer ?
#
loop_
_entity_poly.entity_id
_entity_poly.type
_entity_poly.pdbx_seq_one_letter_code
_entity_poly.pdbx_strand_id
1 'polypeptide(L)'
;MFKKITANDLINKMEQDPDIISLKKIKPQGFLNVIYALKIPGIFAAAEKGHSVLDVLTKDGALNIVAFMLNSLSHRNEGKVGYFYRNFPCNYISIYNSSFEPMIASNEKYIFDLEVIVKTLISELNGQEFLIKLNETVLAQGNVFSFFPEKENNASEHIFDLNYIKMINERFLEGLSVFDEKLDTGKTGHITDVLSHLLGLTTGCQQNRGETEMCKFTKQKSKVHFFERKVAFDTMFTFVLLRKVLEVIKRANMLQSGVTKITMPGSPLQVLINENFTQDSFFIIKEQRRLLMKVVWYCSLLRLQDKKESILDENDRYLSPDVINHIYRNVSWLDSNSTRTAQYFWSLTKDAMDGKARSHIRRISFKRCYQQPVPLIDLSTRAGIKKFMGEHFDPDNVLWRTSKPKKAE
;
A
#
# COMPACT_ATOMS: atom_id res chain seq x y z
N MET A 1 33.61 -29.85 -20.37
CA MET A 1 32.14 -29.93 -20.48
C MET A 1 31.58 -29.03 -19.39
N PHE A 2 31.06 -27.85 -19.75
CA PHE A 2 30.52 -26.90 -18.78
C PHE A 2 29.24 -27.46 -18.17
N LYS A 3 29.12 -27.43 -16.84
CA LYS A 3 27.95 -27.96 -16.14
C LYS A 3 26.79 -26.99 -16.36
N LYS A 4 25.83 -27.36 -17.22
CA LYS A 4 24.58 -26.62 -17.39
C LYS A 4 23.89 -26.50 -16.04
N ILE A 5 23.60 -25.27 -15.64
CA ILE A 5 22.91 -25.00 -14.38
C ILE A 5 21.42 -25.06 -14.65
N THR A 6 20.75 -26.03 -14.04
CA THR A 6 19.31 -26.23 -14.19
C THR A 6 18.53 -25.52 -13.09
N ALA A 7 17.21 -25.41 -13.26
CA ALA A 7 16.33 -24.93 -12.21
C ALA A 7 16.50 -25.73 -10.90
N ASN A 8 16.63 -27.06 -11.00
CA ASN A 8 16.84 -27.95 -9.85
C ASN A 8 18.13 -27.64 -9.09
N ASP A 9 19.24 -27.34 -9.79
CA ASP A 9 20.50 -26.97 -9.14
C ASP A 9 20.32 -25.72 -8.26
N LEU A 10 19.59 -24.72 -8.76
CA LEU A 10 19.34 -23.48 -8.02
C LEU A 10 18.29 -23.64 -6.91
N ILE A 11 17.23 -24.41 -7.15
CA ILE A 11 16.22 -24.73 -6.12
C ILE A 11 16.93 -25.34 -4.91
N ASN A 12 17.74 -26.37 -5.10
CA ASN A 12 18.47 -27.04 -4.02
C ASN A 12 19.36 -26.07 -3.21
N LYS A 13 19.95 -25.07 -3.87
CA LYS A 13 20.73 -24.02 -3.20
C LYS A 13 19.84 -23.04 -2.43
N MET A 14 18.76 -22.58 -3.06
CA MET A 14 17.81 -21.65 -2.45
C MET A 14 17.02 -22.26 -1.29
N GLU A 15 16.83 -23.59 -1.28
CA GLU A 15 16.23 -24.29 -0.14
C GLU A 15 17.06 -24.21 1.14
N GLN A 16 18.34 -23.87 1.04
CA GLN A 16 19.21 -23.59 2.19
C GLN A 16 19.20 -22.11 2.58
N ASP A 17 18.55 -21.23 1.81
CA ASP A 17 18.47 -19.80 2.14
C ASP A 17 17.54 -19.60 3.36
N PRO A 18 17.98 -18.84 4.38
CA PRO A 18 17.24 -18.64 5.62
C PRO A 18 15.89 -17.95 5.40
N ASP A 19 15.76 -17.06 4.40
CA ASP A 19 14.45 -16.47 4.10
C ASP A 19 13.53 -17.52 3.50
N ILE A 20 13.99 -18.35 2.56
CA ILE A 20 13.18 -19.41 1.94
C ILE A 20 12.74 -20.44 2.99
N ILE A 21 13.65 -20.90 3.85
CA ILE A 21 13.34 -21.79 4.98
C ILE A 21 12.27 -21.17 5.89
N SER A 22 12.40 -19.87 6.20
CA SER A 22 11.41 -19.17 7.04
C SER A 22 10.06 -19.09 6.34
N LEU A 23 10.06 -18.75 5.05
CA LEU A 23 8.85 -18.53 4.26
C LEU A 23 8.06 -19.82 4.01
N LYS A 24 8.72 -20.98 3.93
CA LYS A 24 8.05 -22.30 3.92
C LYS A 24 7.21 -22.57 5.17
N LYS A 25 7.40 -21.79 6.25
CA LYS A 25 6.73 -21.98 7.55
C LYS A 25 5.68 -20.92 7.86
N ILE A 26 5.57 -19.83 7.08
CA ILE A 26 4.62 -18.75 7.39
C ILE A 26 3.43 -18.74 6.44
N LYS A 27 2.27 -18.38 6.97
CA LYS A 27 1.05 -18.15 6.18
C LYS A 27 1.19 -16.88 5.32
N PRO A 28 0.46 -16.75 4.19
CA PRO A 28 0.42 -15.52 3.38
C PRO A 28 0.24 -14.24 4.21
N GLN A 29 -0.65 -14.26 5.21
CA GLN A 29 -0.86 -13.11 6.09
C GLN A 29 0.40 -12.72 6.89
N GLY A 30 1.19 -13.70 7.32
CA GLY A 30 2.46 -13.45 7.98
C GLY A 30 3.43 -12.73 7.05
N PHE A 31 3.53 -13.18 5.79
CA PHE A 31 4.34 -12.53 4.77
C PHE A 31 3.88 -11.09 4.49
N LEU A 32 2.57 -10.87 4.32
CA LEU A 32 2.02 -9.54 4.14
C LEU A 32 2.38 -8.63 5.32
N ASN A 33 2.24 -9.10 6.56
CA ASN A 33 2.64 -8.30 7.72
C ASN A 33 4.14 -7.90 7.71
N VAL A 34 5.03 -8.72 7.12
CA VAL A 34 6.44 -8.35 6.92
C VAL A 34 6.57 -7.25 5.86
N ILE A 35 5.87 -7.38 4.74
CA ILE A 35 5.95 -6.41 3.64
C ILE A 35 5.25 -5.09 3.97
N TYR A 36 4.16 -5.10 4.74
CA TYR A 36 3.48 -3.90 5.25
C TYR A 36 4.11 -3.35 6.54
N ALA A 37 5.20 -3.94 7.04
CA ALA A 37 5.85 -3.50 8.28
C ALA A 37 4.97 -3.57 9.55
N LEU A 38 3.88 -4.36 9.53
CA LEU A 38 2.83 -4.38 10.56
C LEU A 38 3.17 -5.21 11.78
N LYS A 39 3.88 -6.34 11.65
CA LYS A 39 4.28 -7.20 12.79
C LYS A 39 5.76 -7.56 12.76
N ILE A 40 6.30 -7.88 13.93
CA ILE A 40 7.67 -8.39 14.06
C ILE A 40 7.78 -9.70 13.28
N PRO A 41 8.70 -9.80 12.30
CA PRO A 41 8.93 -11.07 11.64
C PRO A 41 9.56 -12.07 12.62
N GLY A 42 8.83 -13.15 12.90
CA GLY A 42 9.22 -14.20 13.85
C GLY A 42 8.11 -14.66 14.80
N ILE A 43 7.04 -13.87 14.96
CA ILE A 43 5.83 -14.24 15.73
C ILE A 43 4.69 -14.51 14.75
N PHE A 44 4.86 -15.53 13.91
CA PHE A 44 3.82 -15.94 12.97
C PHE A 44 3.34 -17.33 13.31
N ALA A 45 2.03 -17.54 13.23
CA ALA A 45 1.47 -18.88 13.28
C ALA A 45 2.09 -19.71 12.15
N ALA A 46 2.55 -20.91 12.49
CA ALA A 46 3.07 -21.84 11.50
C ALA A 46 1.98 -22.15 10.46
N ALA A 47 2.38 -22.22 9.20
CA ALA A 47 1.52 -22.71 8.14
C ALA A 47 1.40 -24.23 8.23
N GLU A 48 0.20 -24.74 7.94
CA GLU A 48 0.02 -26.16 7.66
C GLU A 48 0.69 -26.52 6.32
N LYS A 49 1.02 -27.79 6.14
CA LYS A 49 1.66 -28.29 4.93
C LYS A 49 0.79 -27.96 3.70
N GLY A 50 1.37 -27.30 2.68
CA GLY A 50 0.64 -26.89 1.48
C GLY A 50 -0.08 -25.54 1.59
N HIS A 51 -0.02 -24.88 2.76
CA HIS A 51 -0.65 -23.59 3.02
C HIS A 51 0.37 -22.50 3.38
N SER A 52 1.67 -22.74 3.15
CA SER A 52 2.69 -21.72 3.31
C SER A 52 2.57 -20.65 2.24
N VAL A 53 3.17 -19.47 2.47
CA VAL A 53 3.18 -18.41 1.47
C VAL A 53 3.83 -18.88 0.17
N LEU A 54 4.89 -19.69 0.23
CA LEU A 54 5.53 -20.20 -1.00
C LEU A 54 4.65 -21.20 -1.73
N ASP A 55 3.92 -22.07 -1.01
CA ASP A 55 2.98 -23.02 -1.64
C ASP A 55 1.85 -22.29 -2.38
N VAL A 56 1.34 -21.20 -1.77
CA VAL A 56 0.29 -20.38 -2.39
C VAL A 56 0.83 -19.61 -3.58
N LEU A 57 2.01 -18.98 -3.46
CA LEU A 57 2.56 -18.10 -4.49
C LEU A 57 3.14 -18.85 -5.70
N THR A 58 3.45 -20.14 -5.56
CA THR A 58 3.92 -20.95 -6.68
C THR A 58 2.80 -21.27 -7.67
N LYS A 59 1.53 -21.28 -7.22
CA LYS A 59 0.35 -21.52 -8.07
C LYS A 59 0.25 -20.51 -9.22
N ASP A 60 -0.30 -20.94 -10.34
CA ASP A 60 -0.51 -20.06 -11.50
C ASP A 60 -1.40 -18.87 -11.15
N GLY A 61 -1.05 -17.69 -11.65
CA GLY A 61 -1.74 -16.43 -11.35
C GLY A 61 -1.51 -15.85 -9.94
N ALA A 62 -0.99 -16.62 -8.97
CA ALA A 62 -0.84 -16.15 -7.59
C ALA A 62 0.19 -15.01 -7.43
N LEU A 63 1.23 -14.97 -8.27
CA LEU A 63 2.17 -13.84 -8.31
C LEU A 63 1.52 -12.53 -8.79
N ASN A 64 0.46 -12.60 -9.59
CA ASN A 64 -0.32 -11.41 -9.95
C ASN A 64 -1.09 -10.88 -8.73
N ILE A 65 -1.52 -11.75 -7.82
CA ILE A 65 -2.15 -11.36 -6.54
C ILE A 65 -1.16 -10.59 -5.66
N VAL A 66 0.12 -10.99 -5.64
CA VAL A 66 1.19 -10.25 -4.95
C VAL A 66 1.44 -8.90 -5.60
N ALA A 67 1.39 -8.81 -6.93
CA ALA A 67 1.44 -7.54 -7.65
C ALA A 67 0.35 -6.59 -7.17
N PHE A 68 -0.89 -7.07 -7.06
CA PHE A 68 -2.02 -6.27 -6.57
C PHE A 68 -1.80 -5.79 -5.13
N MET A 69 -1.39 -6.68 -4.24
CA MET A 69 -1.14 -6.33 -2.84
C MET A 69 0.01 -5.31 -2.68
N LEU A 70 1.11 -5.43 -3.44
CA LEU A 70 2.31 -4.62 -3.20
C LEU A 70 2.36 -3.30 -3.98
N ASN A 71 1.57 -3.17 -5.05
CA ASN A 71 1.49 -1.95 -5.83
C ASN A 71 0.85 -0.79 -5.08
N SER A 72 0.08 -1.04 -4.01
CA SER A 72 -0.52 -0.01 -3.15
C SER A 72 0.49 0.77 -2.31
N LEU A 73 1.81 0.50 -2.39
CA LEU A 73 2.80 1.11 -1.49
C LEU A 73 4.09 1.61 -2.13
N SER A 74 4.31 1.40 -3.43
CA SER A 74 5.64 1.58 -4.04
C SER A 74 5.72 2.72 -5.06
N HIS A 75 5.13 3.89 -4.75
CA HIS A 75 5.38 5.06 -5.59
C HIS A 75 6.83 5.53 -5.44
N ARG A 76 7.67 5.25 -6.45
CA ARG A 76 8.97 5.92 -6.64
C ARG A 76 8.71 7.28 -7.28
N ASN A 77 9.39 8.32 -6.79
CA ASN A 77 9.50 9.61 -7.46
C ASN A 77 10.10 9.51 -8.88
N GLU A 78 10.70 8.38 -9.24
CA GLU A 78 11.43 8.18 -10.49
C GLU A 78 10.96 6.89 -11.18
N GLY A 79 10.08 7.05 -12.17
CA GLY A 79 9.57 5.98 -13.01
C GLY A 79 8.27 6.43 -13.65
N LYS A 80 8.07 6.12 -14.95
CA LYS A 80 6.86 6.49 -15.68
C LYS A 80 5.62 6.11 -14.87
N VAL A 81 4.92 7.15 -14.43
CA VAL A 81 3.61 7.21 -13.75
C VAL A 81 2.73 5.99 -14.10
N GLY A 82 2.68 5.58 -15.37
CA GLY A 82 1.82 4.51 -15.89
C GLY A 82 1.77 3.15 -15.18
N TYR A 83 2.81 2.64 -14.49
CA TYR A 83 2.71 1.32 -13.83
C TYR A 83 1.91 1.33 -12.53
N PHE A 84 1.91 2.46 -11.82
CA PHE A 84 1.14 2.61 -10.60
C PHE A 84 -0.36 2.75 -10.91
N TYR A 85 -0.70 3.46 -11.99
CA TYR A 85 -2.08 3.62 -12.49
C TYR A 85 -2.67 2.31 -13.04
N ARG A 86 -1.85 1.46 -13.68
CA ARG A 86 -2.30 0.16 -14.23
C ARG A 86 -2.90 -0.80 -13.19
N ASN A 87 -2.59 -0.63 -11.91
CA ASN A 87 -2.99 -1.59 -10.87
C ASN A 87 -4.09 -1.08 -9.93
N PHE A 88 -4.45 0.21 -9.97
CA PHE A 88 -5.56 0.76 -9.19
C PHE A 88 -6.89 0.08 -9.46
N PRO A 89 -7.29 -0.19 -10.72
CA PRO A 89 -8.50 -0.94 -11.05
C PRO A 89 -8.59 -2.27 -10.28
N CYS A 90 -7.52 -3.05 -10.31
CA CYS A 90 -7.49 -4.33 -9.63
C CYS A 90 -7.46 -4.21 -8.11
N ASN A 91 -6.78 -3.18 -7.58
CA ASN A 91 -6.80 -2.88 -6.15
C ASN A 91 -8.21 -2.47 -5.69
N TYR A 92 -8.94 -1.72 -6.50
CA TYR A 92 -10.33 -1.35 -6.24
C TYR A 92 -11.23 -2.59 -6.19
N ILE A 93 -11.11 -3.47 -7.19
CA ILE A 93 -11.84 -4.76 -7.23
C ILE A 93 -11.53 -5.59 -5.97
N SER A 94 -10.27 -5.58 -5.50
CA SER A 94 -9.85 -6.34 -4.33
C SER A 94 -10.52 -5.89 -3.01
N ILE A 95 -10.99 -4.64 -2.90
CA ILE A 95 -11.70 -4.15 -1.70
C ILE A 95 -12.94 -5.02 -1.41
N TYR A 96 -13.62 -5.46 -2.47
CA TYR A 96 -14.88 -6.20 -2.40
C TYR A 96 -14.68 -7.71 -2.27
N ASN A 97 -13.45 -8.22 -2.36
CA ASN A 97 -13.20 -9.64 -2.11
C ASN A 97 -13.28 -9.95 -0.62
N SER A 98 -14.26 -10.75 -0.23
CA SER A 98 -14.37 -11.27 1.14
C SER A 98 -13.23 -12.23 1.51
N SER A 99 -12.55 -12.82 0.50
CA SER A 99 -11.43 -13.75 0.68
C SER A 99 -10.10 -13.05 0.96
N PHE A 100 -10.00 -11.72 0.75
CA PHE A 100 -8.80 -10.98 1.11
C PHE A 100 -8.83 -10.63 2.60
N GLU A 101 -7.74 -10.94 3.29
CA GLU A 101 -7.49 -10.50 4.66
C GLU A 101 -7.43 -8.95 4.72
N PRO A 102 -7.64 -8.34 5.90
CA PRO A 102 -7.60 -6.89 6.04
C PRO A 102 -6.23 -6.33 5.64
N MET A 103 -6.26 -5.30 4.80
CA MET A 103 -5.09 -4.47 4.53
C MET A 103 -5.03 -3.40 5.61
N ILE A 104 -4.20 -3.60 6.63
CA ILE A 104 -3.93 -2.55 7.61
C ILE A 104 -2.97 -1.56 6.95
N ALA A 105 -3.48 -0.48 6.37
CA ALA A 105 -2.61 0.49 5.70
C ALA A 105 -2.81 1.95 6.12
N SER A 106 -3.75 2.28 7.01
CA SER A 106 -3.89 3.67 7.44
C SER A 106 -3.50 3.86 8.89
N ASN A 107 -2.37 4.54 9.11
CA ASN A 107 -2.19 5.26 10.35
C ASN A 107 -3.23 6.39 10.40
N GLU A 108 -3.98 6.46 11.50
CA GLU A 108 -4.99 7.48 11.77
C GLU A 108 -4.48 8.90 11.54
N LYS A 109 -3.23 9.16 11.95
CA LYS A 109 -2.55 10.43 11.77
C LYS A 109 -2.35 10.75 10.29
N TYR A 110 -2.04 9.77 9.47
CA TYR A 110 -1.73 9.98 8.06
C TYR A 110 -2.94 10.44 7.25
N ILE A 111 -4.13 9.86 7.51
CA ILE A 111 -5.37 10.32 6.85
C ILE A 111 -5.67 11.76 7.24
N PHE A 112 -5.52 12.09 8.53
CA PHE A 112 -5.72 13.44 9.04
C PHE A 112 -4.73 14.42 8.41
N ASP A 113 -3.45 14.06 8.31
CA ASP A 113 -2.42 14.90 7.68
C ASP A 113 -2.76 15.19 6.21
N LEU A 114 -3.25 14.20 5.45
CA LEU A 114 -3.70 14.41 4.07
C LEU A 114 -4.90 15.35 3.98
N GLU A 115 -5.89 15.16 4.85
CA GLU A 115 -7.09 16.01 4.93
C GLU A 115 -6.73 17.46 5.26
N VAL A 116 -5.83 17.67 6.23
CA VAL A 116 -5.32 19.00 6.59
C VAL A 116 -4.65 19.65 5.38
N ILE A 117 -3.79 18.92 4.65
CA ILE A 117 -3.14 19.47 3.45
C ILE A 117 -4.18 19.91 2.41
N VAL A 118 -5.19 19.07 2.15
CA VAL A 118 -6.26 19.41 1.19
C VAL A 118 -7.03 20.65 1.65
N LYS A 119 -7.44 20.70 2.92
CA LYS A 119 -8.16 21.85 3.50
C LYS A 119 -7.33 23.13 3.45
N THR A 120 -6.04 23.05 3.76
CA THR A 120 -5.12 24.18 3.64
C THR A 120 -5.04 24.65 2.19
N LEU A 121 -4.86 23.74 1.22
CA LEU A 121 -4.82 24.14 -0.20
C LEU A 121 -6.10 24.83 -0.66
N ILE A 122 -7.27 24.32 -0.26
CA ILE A 122 -8.56 24.95 -0.56
C ILE A 122 -8.64 26.34 0.08
N SER A 123 -8.29 26.46 1.36
CA SER A 123 -8.28 27.76 2.06
C SER A 123 -7.38 28.78 1.37
N GLU A 124 -6.18 28.38 0.96
CA GLU A 124 -5.20 29.28 0.34
C GLU A 124 -5.61 29.71 -1.07
N LEU A 125 -6.26 28.84 -1.84
CA LEU A 125 -6.64 29.13 -3.22
C LEU A 125 -8.04 29.76 -3.36
N ASN A 126 -8.96 29.45 -2.45
CA ASN A 126 -10.37 29.82 -2.55
C ASN A 126 -10.93 30.57 -1.33
N GLY A 127 -10.14 30.70 -0.26
CA GLY A 127 -10.54 31.35 0.99
C GLY A 127 -11.25 30.40 1.97
N GLN A 128 -11.23 30.77 3.25
CA GLN A 128 -11.85 30.00 4.34
C GLN A 128 -13.38 29.88 4.20
N GLU A 129 -14.06 30.92 3.73
CA GLU A 129 -15.51 30.89 3.53
C GLU A 129 -15.94 29.84 2.50
N PHE A 130 -15.14 29.66 1.45
CA PHE A 130 -15.39 28.62 0.44
C PHE A 130 -15.22 27.23 1.06
N LEU A 131 -14.17 27.01 1.87
CA LEU A 131 -13.96 25.75 2.57
C LEU A 131 -15.13 25.40 3.50
N ILE A 132 -15.67 26.38 4.23
CA ILE A 132 -16.83 26.19 5.11
C ILE A 132 -18.05 25.71 4.30
N LYS A 133 -18.41 26.43 3.22
CA LYS A 133 -19.52 26.06 2.33
C LYS A 133 -19.30 24.68 1.69
N LEU A 134 -18.06 24.37 1.34
CA LEU A 134 -17.75 23.08 0.78
C LEU A 134 -17.98 21.98 1.82
N ASN A 135 -17.45 22.09 3.04
CA ASN A 135 -17.65 21.09 4.11
C ASN A 135 -19.12 20.78 4.40
N GLU A 136 -20.02 21.77 4.28
CA GLU A 136 -21.47 21.57 4.41
C GLU A 136 -22.08 20.72 3.29
N THR A 137 -21.44 20.68 2.13
CA THR A 137 -21.94 20.07 0.89
C THR A 137 -21.07 18.93 0.34
N VAL A 138 -19.91 18.63 0.94
CA VAL A 138 -18.93 17.61 0.48
C VAL A 138 -19.59 16.24 0.27
N LEU A 139 -20.59 15.87 1.08
CA LEU A 139 -21.29 14.59 0.97
C LEU A 139 -22.43 14.60 -0.07
N ALA A 140 -22.87 15.79 -0.50
CA ALA A 140 -23.97 15.97 -1.45
C ALA A 140 -23.49 16.30 -2.86
N GLN A 141 -22.25 16.79 -3.02
CA GLN A 141 -21.64 16.99 -4.33
C GLN A 141 -21.24 15.62 -4.90
N GLY A 142 -22.04 15.12 -5.83
CA GLY A 142 -21.69 13.95 -6.63
C GLY A 142 -20.27 14.10 -7.20
N ASN A 143 -19.53 13.00 -7.22
CA ASN A 143 -18.15 12.97 -7.68
C ASN A 143 -18.03 13.55 -9.10
N VAL A 144 -17.41 14.74 -9.22
CA VAL A 144 -17.07 15.34 -10.52
C VAL A 144 -16.17 14.40 -11.36
N PHE A 145 -15.45 13.49 -10.70
CA PHE A 145 -14.62 12.46 -11.32
C PHE A 145 -15.18 11.07 -11.01
N SER A 146 -15.62 10.35 -12.04
CA SER A 146 -16.07 8.97 -11.93
C SER A 146 -14.91 8.00 -12.24
N PHE A 147 -14.01 7.80 -11.27
CA PHE A 147 -12.88 6.88 -11.43
C PHE A 147 -13.28 5.41 -11.38
N PHE A 148 -14.37 5.10 -10.67
CA PHE A 148 -14.86 3.74 -10.45
C PHE A 148 -16.39 3.77 -10.44
N PRO A 149 -17.06 2.67 -10.85
CA PRO A 149 -18.52 2.59 -10.78
C PRO A 149 -19.01 2.72 -9.33
N GLU A 150 -20.24 3.20 -9.19
CA GLU A 150 -20.92 3.19 -7.89
C GLU A 150 -21.20 1.74 -7.46
N LYS A 151 -21.14 1.49 -6.14
CA LYS A 151 -21.25 0.18 -5.48
C LYS A 151 -22.10 -0.84 -6.27
N GLU A 152 -21.45 -1.85 -6.84
CA GLU A 152 -22.15 -3.07 -7.23
C GLU A 152 -22.19 -4.03 -6.04
N ASN A 153 -23.41 -4.39 -5.63
CA ASN A 153 -23.65 -5.34 -4.53
C ASN A 153 -23.01 -6.72 -4.76
N ASN A 154 -22.58 -7.02 -5.98
CA ASN A 154 -22.00 -8.30 -6.40
C ASN A 154 -20.55 -8.18 -6.93
N ALA A 155 -19.84 -7.08 -6.67
CA ALA A 155 -18.46 -6.89 -7.14
C ALA A 155 -17.49 -8.02 -6.72
N SER A 156 -17.83 -8.78 -5.66
CA SER A 156 -17.10 -9.99 -5.24
C SER A 156 -17.19 -11.17 -6.21
N GLU A 157 -18.26 -11.27 -6.99
CA GLU A 157 -18.51 -12.37 -7.94
C GLU A 157 -17.76 -12.16 -9.27
N HIS A 158 -17.42 -10.90 -9.59
CA HIS A 158 -16.80 -10.51 -10.85
C HIS A 158 -15.27 -10.32 -10.76
N ILE A 159 -14.64 -10.68 -9.64
CA ILE A 159 -13.20 -10.42 -9.39
C ILE A 159 -12.27 -11.11 -10.40
N PHE A 160 -12.71 -12.22 -11.00
CA PHE A 160 -11.97 -12.95 -12.03
C PHE A 160 -12.57 -12.78 -13.44
N ASP A 161 -13.62 -11.97 -13.59
CA ASP A 161 -14.22 -11.69 -14.89
C ASP A 161 -13.37 -10.67 -15.65
N LEU A 162 -12.78 -11.12 -16.75
CA LEU A 162 -11.93 -10.29 -17.61
C LEU A 162 -12.69 -9.10 -18.22
N ASN A 163 -13.98 -9.23 -18.50
CA ASN A 163 -14.80 -8.14 -19.04
C ASN A 163 -15.05 -7.09 -17.96
N TYR A 164 -15.31 -7.51 -16.73
CA TYR A 164 -15.45 -6.60 -15.59
C TYR A 164 -14.13 -5.87 -15.29
N ILE A 165 -13.01 -6.60 -15.23
CA ILE A 165 -11.67 -6.00 -15.05
C ILE A 165 -11.39 -4.96 -16.14
N LYS A 166 -11.73 -5.28 -17.40
CA LYS A 166 -11.56 -4.37 -18.54
C LYS A 166 -12.43 -3.12 -18.39
N MET A 167 -13.70 -3.28 -18.04
CA MET A 167 -14.63 -2.17 -17.81
C MET A 167 -14.15 -1.24 -16.69
N ILE A 168 -13.73 -1.79 -15.53
CA ILE A 168 -13.19 -0.99 -14.42
C ILE A 168 -11.93 -0.24 -14.85
N ASN A 169 -11.06 -0.89 -15.63
CA ASN A 169 -9.85 -0.26 -16.14
C ASN A 169 -10.16 0.87 -17.14
N GLU A 170 -11.12 0.69 -18.05
CA GLU A 170 -11.57 1.73 -18.98
C GLU A 170 -12.14 2.94 -18.22
N ARG A 171 -13.04 2.71 -17.26
CA ARG A 171 -13.59 3.78 -16.40
C ARG A 171 -12.52 4.53 -15.63
N PHE A 172 -11.56 3.81 -15.08
CA PHE A 172 -10.46 4.42 -14.36
C PHE A 172 -9.60 5.32 -15.26
N LEU A 173 -9.31 4.87 -16.49
CA LEU A 173 -8.54 5.65 -17.46
C LEU A 173 -9.32 6.88 -17.96
N GLU A 174 -10.64 6.75 -18.18
CA GLU A 174 -11.53 7.88 -18.50
C GLU A 174 -11.50 8.92 -17.37
N GLY A 175 -11.75 8.51 -16.13
CA GLY A 175 -11.73 9.39 -14.96
C GLY A 175 -10.37 10.05 -14.76
N LEU A 176 -9.28 9.32 -14.97
CA LEU A 176 -7.92 9.86 -14.91
C LEU A 176 -7.65 10.86 -16.03
N SER A 177 -8.14 10.63 -17.25
CA SER A 177 -8.00 11.57 -18.36
C SER A 177 -8.70 12.89 -18.05
N VAL A 178 -9.92 12.85 -17.53
CA VAL A 178 -10.67 14.06 -17.13
C VAL A 178 -9.97 14.79 -15.98
N PHE A 179 -9.44 14.04 -15.02
CA PHE A 179 -8.66 14.60 -13.92
C PHE A 179 -7.39 15.30 -14.41
N ASP A 180 -6.62 14.65 -15.27
CA ASP A 180 -5.39 15.19 -15.83
C ASP A 180 -5.68 16.40 -16.74
N GLU A 181 -6.74 16.35 -17.56
CA GLU A 181 -7.18 17.49 -18.37
C GLU A 181 -7.51 18.72 -17.50
N LYS A 182 -8.30 18.53 -16.43
CA LYS A 182 -8.63 19.63 -15.50
C LYS A 182 -7.39 20.19 -14.83
N LEU A 183 -6.42 19.37 -14.47
CA LEU A 183 -5.15 19.82 -13.90
C LEU A 183 -4.29 20.59 -14.92
N ASP A 184 -4.18 20.09 -16.15
CA ASP A 184 -3.29 20.65 -17.19
C ASP A 184 -3.76 22.03 -17.68
N THR A 185 -5.06 22.33 -17.59
CA THR A 185 -5.58 23.66 -17.95
C THR A 185 -5.07 24.78 -17.05
N GLY A 186 -4.58 24.48 -15.84
CA GLY A 186 -4.06 25.46 -14.88
C GLY A 186 -5.07 26.51 -14.41
N LYS A 187 -6.37 26.38 -14.73
CA LYS A 187 -7.39 27.34 -14.34
C LYS A 187 -7.78 27.12 -12.88
N THR A 188 -7.86 28.19 -12.10
CA THR A 188 -8.21 28.14 -10.67
C THR A 188 -9.49 27.35 -10.39
N GLY A 189 -10.55 27.54 -11.19
CA GLY A 189 -11.81 26.81 -11.03
C GLY A 189 -11.69 25.28 -11.20
N HIS A 190 -10.85 24.81 -12.12
CA HIS A 190 -10.62 23.38 -12.33
C HIS A 190 -9.79 22.75 -11.21
N ILE A 191 -8.84 23.50 -10.65
CA ILE A 191 -8.06 23.06 -9.48
C ILE A 191 -8.95 23.01 -8.23
N THR A 192 -9.91 23.93 -8.10
CA THR A 192 -10.93 23.88 -7.06
C THR A 192 -11.80 22.64 -7.16
N ASP A 193 -12.26 22.25 -8.36
CA ASP A 193 -13.02 21.00 -8.56
C ASP A 193 -12.21 19.78 -8.11
N VAL A 194 -10.92 19.74 -8.48
CA VAL A 194 -10.00 18.66 -8.12
C VAL A 194 -9.80 18.59 -6.60
N LEU A 195 -9.55 19.72 -5.93
CA LEU A 195 -9.36 19.76 -4.48
C LEU A 195 -10.65 19.41 -3.73
N SER A 196 -11.81 19.79 -4.26
CA SER A 196 -13.12 19.43 -3.70
C SER A 196 -13.34 17.92 -3.75
N HIS A 197 -12.96 17.27 -4.85
CA HIS A 197 -12.98 15.81 -4.96
C HIS A 197 -12.02 15.13 -3.96
N LEU A 198 -10.79 15.66 -3.81
CA LEU A 198 -9.84 15.14 -2.82
C LEU A 198 -10.38 15.29 -1.40
N LEU A 199 -11.05 16.39 -1.09
CA LEU A 199 -11.67 16.60 0.21
C LEU A 199 -12.76 15.54 0.45
N GLY A 200 -13.62 15.28 -0.54
CA GLY A 200 -14.59 14.18 -0.49
C GLY A 200 -13.98 12.81 -0.22
N LEU A 201 -12.86 12.46 -0.87
CA LEU A 201 -12.13 11.22 -0.59
C LEU A 201 -11.62 11.17 0.86
N THR A 202 -10.99 12.25 1.34
CA THR A 202 -10.46 12.29 2.72
C THR A 202 -11.56 12.25 3.78
N THR A 203 -12.69 12.93 3.56
CA THR A 203 -13.85 12.87 4.45
C THR A 203 -14.47 11.47 4.44
N GLY A 204 -14.61 10.85 3.27
CA GLY A 204 -15.07 9.46 3.14
C GLY A 204 -14.16 8.47 3.86
N CYS A 205 -12.84 8.66 3.83
CA CYS A 205 -11.89 7.87 4.63
C CYS A 205 -12.19 7.96 6.13
N GLN A 206 -12.40 9.17 6.66
CA GLN A 206 -12.69 9.37 8.09
C GLN A 206 -14.03 8.73 8.49
N GLN A 207 -15.05 8.81 7.62
CA GLN A 207 -16.34 8.16 7.85
C GLN A 207 -16.21 6.64 7.88
N ASN A 208 -15.58 6.04 6.86
CA ASN A 208 -15.34 4.60 6.79
C ASN A 208 -14.52 4.09 7.99
N ARG A 209 -13.63 4.92 8.54
CA ARG A 209 -12.92 4.63 9.79
C ARG A 209 -13.86 4.60 10.99
N GLY A 210 -14.73 5.61 11.14
CA GLY A 210 -15.76 5.60 12.18
C GLY A 210 -16.65 4.36 12.10
N GLU A 211 -17.04 3.96 10.88
CA GLU A 211 -17.79 2.73 10.63
C GLU A 211 -17.00 1.46 10.97
N THR A 212 -15.67 1.46 10.75
CA THR A 212 -14.79 0.35 11.15
C THR A 212 -14.84 0.13 12.66
N GLU A 213 -14.71 1.18 13.47
CA GLU A 213 -14.74 1.09 14.94
C GLU A 213 -16.12 0.65 15.44
N MET A 214 -17.20 1.17 14.85
CA MET A 214 -18.57 0.73 15.14
C MET A 214 -18.77 -0.76 14.77
N CYS A 215 -18.24 -1.22 13.64
CA CYS A 215 -18.31 -2.61 13.23
C CYS A 215 -17.49 -3.54 14.14
N LYS A 216 -16.32 -3.07 14.63
CA LYS A 216 -15.52 -3.80 15.64
C LYS A 216 -16.29 -3.96 16.94
N PHE A 217 -16.92 -2.88 17.43
CA PHE A 217 -17.77 -2.91 18.62
C PHE A 217 -18.93 -3.90 18.48
N THR A 218 -19.57 -3.92 17.31
CA THR A 218 -20.70 -4.82 17.00
C THR A 218 -20.27 -6.21 16.50
N LYS A 219 -18.97 -6.55 16.53
CA LYS A 219 -18.41 -7.85 16.12
C LYS A 219 -18.72 -8.27 14.67
N GLN A 220 -18.92 -7.31 13.76
CA GLN A 220 -19.23 -7.56 12.34
C GLN A 220 -17.95 -7.73 11.50
N LYS A 221 -17.25 -8.86 11.69
CA LYS A 221 -15.90 -9.09 11.13
C LYS A 221 -15.77 -8.85 9.62
N SER A 222 -16.75 -9.27 8.81
CA SER A 222 -16.71 -9.07 7.36
C SER A 222 -16.78 -7.59 6.95
N LYS A 223 -17.60 -6.80 7.64
CA LYS A 223 -17.71 -5.35 7.40
C LYS A 223 -16.47 -4.61 7.87
N VAL A 224 -15.89 -4.99 9.01
CA VAL A 224 -14.61 -4.45 9.47
C VAL A 224 -13.54 -4.57 8.39
N HIS A 225 -13.37 -5.78 7.82
CA HIS A 225 -12.35 -6.00 6.80
C HIS A 225 -12.62 -5.25 5.50
N PHE A 226 -13.89 -5.09 5.11
CA PHE A 226 -14.27 -4.25 3.98
C PHE A 226 -13.83 -2.80 4.19
N PHE A 227 -14.18 -2.20 5.33
CA PHE A 227 -13.84 -0.80 5.61
C PHE A 227 -12.33 -0.60 5.76
N GLU A 228 -11.61 -1.54 6.39
CA GLU A 228 -10.14 -1.49 6.47
C GLU A 228 -9.49 -1.46 5.07
N ARG A 229 -9.96 -2.31 4.14
CA ARG A 229 -9.48 -2.29 2.75
C ARG A 229 -9.86 -1.00 2.01
N LYS A 230 -11.08 -0.50 2.23
CA LYS A 230 -11.56 0.73 1.60
C LYS A 230 -10.76 1.95 2.05
N VAL A 231 -10.52 2.08 3.35
CA VAL A 231 -9.70 3.16 3.93
C VAL A 231 -8.26 3.08 3.41
N ALA A 232 -7.66 1.88 3.38
CA ALA A 232 -6.32 1.67 2.83
C ALA A 232 -6.21 2.12 1.37
N PHE A 233 -7.18 1.72 0.55
CA PHE A 233 -7.23 2.08 -0.86
C PHE A 233 -7.38 3.59 -1.06
N ASP A 234 -8.38 4.21 -0.43
CA ASP A 234 -8.69 5.63 -0.60
C ASP A 234 -7.56 6.52 -0.08
N THR A 235 -6.86 6.11 0.98
CA THR A 235 -5.68 6.83 1.50
C THR A 235 -4.57 6.88 0.46
N MET A 236 -4.26 5.74 -0.18
CA MET A 236 -3.22 5.69 -1.21
C MET A 236 -3.65 6.43 -2.49
N PHE A 237 -4.92 6.29 -2.86
CA PHE A 237 -5.49 6.98 -4.01
C PHE A 237 -5.41 8.50 -3.84
N THR A 238 -5.85 9.00 -2.68
CA THR A 238 -5.74 10.42 -2.31
C THR A 238 -4.29 10.90 -2.33
N PHE A 239 -3.36 10.16 -1.71
CA PHE A 239 -1.94 10.52 -1.69
C PHE A 239 -1.37 10.74 -3.09
N VAL A 240 -1.72 9.87 -4.04
CA VAL A 240 -1.20 9.94 -5.41
C VAL A 240 -1.83 11.06 -6.22
N LEU A 241 -3.14 11.23 -6.12
CA LEU A 241 -3.81 12.35 -6.78
C LEU A 241 -3.29 13.69 -6.22
N LEU A 242 -3.24 13.85 -4.89
CA LEU A 242 -2.75 15.06 -4.23
C LEU A 242 -1.33 15.41 -4.62
N ARG A 243 -0.44 14.42 -4.85
CA ARG A 243 0.90 14.67 -5.38
C ARG A 243 0.89 15.32 -6.75
N LYS A 244 0.04 14.86 -7.68
CA LYS A 244 -0.14 15.49 -9.00
C LYS A 244 -0.63 16.93 -8.84
N VAL A 245 -1.64 17.15 -8.01
CA VAL A 245 -2.19 18.49 -7.76
C VAL A 245 -1.12 19.44 -7.24
N LEU A 246 -0.35 19.02 -6.24
CA LEU A 246 0.72 19.83 -5.66
C LEU A 246 1.85 20.13 -6.64
N GLU A 247 2.19 19.19 -7.52
CA GLU A 247 3.17 19.42 -8.58
C GLU A 247 2.69 20.51 -9.54
N VAL A 248 1.43 20.48 -9.95
CA VAL A 248 0.82 21.50 -10.82
C VAL A 248 0.75 22.85 -10.13
N ILE A 249 0.25 22.91 -8.88
CA ILE A 249 0.17 24.14 -8.08
C ILE A 249 1.55 24.79 -7.93
N LYS A 250 2.59 23.99 -7.69
CA LYS A 250 3.99 24.45 -7.59
C LYS A 250 4.51 24.97 -8.92
N ARG A 251 4.32 24.22 -10.02
CA ARG A 251 4.74 24.63 -11.37
C ARG A 251 4.05 25.92 -11.81
N ALA A 252 2.78 26.10 -11.44
CA ALA A 252 1.98 27.26 -11.78
C ALA A 252 2.15 28.44 -10.81
N ASN A 253 2.99 28.33 -9.77
CA ASN A 253 3.21 29.36 -8.74
C ASN A 253 1.92 29.93 -8.13
N MET A 254 0.91 29.08 -7.90
CA MET A 254 -0.42 29.53 -7.46
C MET A 254 -0.50 29.89 -5.97
N LEU A 255 0.50 29.52 -5.18
CA LEU A 255 0.58 29.85 -3.76
C LEU A 255 1.45 31.08 -3.53
N GLN A 256 1.04 31.94 -2.60
CA GLN A 256 1.81 33.13 -2.25
C GLN A 256 3.19 32.76 -1.65
N SER A 257 4.19 33.60 -1.89
CA SER A 257 5.60 33.37 -1.55
C SER A 257 5.89 33.17 -0.05
N GLY A 258 4.96 33.55 0.84
CA GLY A 258 5.04 33.29 2.30
C GLY A 258 4.45 31.96 2.77
N VAL A 259 3.68 31.25 1.95
CA VAL A 259 2.96 30.00 2.28
C VAL A 259 3.79 28.75 1.90
N THR A 260 5.10 28.93 1.74
CA THR A 260 6.01 28.08 0.97
C THR A 260 6.36 26.71 1.56
N LYS A 261 5.59 26.15 2.51
CA LYS A 261 5.91 24.83 3.09
C LYS A 261 4.73 23.87 3.25
N ILE A 262 3.80 23.84 2.29
CA ILE A 262 2.97 22.63 2.13
C ILE A 262 3.87 21.48 1.67
N THR A 263 4.30 20.68 2.64
CA THR A 263 5.23 19.56 2.45
C THR A 263 4.43 18.29 2.52
N MET A 264 4.46 17.49 1.44
CA MET A 264 3.83 16.18 1.46
C MET A 264 4.54 15.27 2.45
N PRO A 265 3.81 14.50 3.26
CA PRO A 265 4.43 13.39 3.97
C PRO A 265 5.00 12.39 2.95
N GLY A 266 5.84 11.48 3.43
CA GLY A 266 6.24 10.30 2.64
C GLY A 266 5.00 9.49 2.20
N SER A 267 5.19 8.51 1.32
CA SER A 267 4.12 7.55 1.02
C SER A 267 3.59 6.87 2.31
N PRO A 268 2.35 6.35 2.32
CA PRO A 268 1.78 5.70 3.50
C PRO A 268 2.72 4.64 4.11
N LEU A 269 3.37 3.82 3.26
CA LEU A 269 4.37 2.85 3.71
C LEU A 269 5.60 3.50 4.35
N GLN A 270 6.11 4.59 3.78
CA GLN A 270 7.28 5.27 4.32
C GLN A 270 6.99 5.85 5.70
N VAL A 271 5.82 6.48 5.88
CA VAL A 271 5.43 7.00 7.20
C VAL A 271 5.27 5.87 8.20
N LEU A 272 4.56 4.79 7.81
CA LEU A 272 4.40 3.62 8.66
C LEU A 272 5.74 3.01 9.08
N ILE A 273 6.71 2.95 8.16
CA ILE A 273 8.05 2.45 8.48
C ILE A 273 8.78 3.43 9.41
N ASN A 274 8.76 4.74 9.12
CA ASN A 274 9.46 5.74 9.93
C ASN A 274 8.95 5.77 11.38
N GLU A 275 7.68 5.42 11.61
CA GLU A 275 7.11 5.34 12.96
C GLU A 275 7.43 4.03 13.68
N ASN A 276 7.64 2.95 12.94
CA ASN A 276 7.82 1.61 13.51
C ASN A 276 9.28 1.14 13.51
N PHE A 277 10.21 1.83 12.84
CA PHE A 277 11.59 1.38 12.63
C PHE A 277 12.60 2.45 13.01
N THR A 278 13.73 2.00 13.56
CA THR A 278 14.89 2.82 13.89
C THR A 278 15.73 3.18 12.67
N GLN A 279 15.56 2.44 11.57
CA GLN A 279 16.22 2.73 10.30
C GLN A 279 15.30 3.53 9.40
N ASP A 280 15.92 4.32 8.55
CA ASP A 280 15.23 5.07 7.51
C ASP A 280 14.39 4.17 6.58
N SER A 281 13.23 4.69 6.17
CA SER A 281 12.29 3.98 5.30
C SER A 281 12.88 3.45 3.99
N PHE A 282 13.85 4.14 3.39
CA PHE A 282 14.52 3.68 2.16
C PHE A 282 15.26 2.36 2.39
N PHE A 283 15.88 2.17 3.56
CA PHE A 283 16.56 0.92 3.88
C PHE A 283 15.57 -0.24 3.97
N ILE A 284 14.49 -0.06 4.73
CA ILE A 284 13.49 -1.12 4.96
C ILE A 284 12.78 -1.49 3.66
N ILE A 285 12.35 -0.49 2.86
CA ILE A 285 11.72 -0.70 1.56
C ILE A 285 12.66 -1.46 0.62
N LYS A 286 13.96 -1.14 0.65
CA LYS A 286 14.96 -1.86 -0.16
C LYS A 286 15.08 -3.32 0.24
N GLU A 287 15.06 -3.63 1.54
CA GLU A 287 15.12 -5.02 2.02
C GLU A 287 13.81 -5.78 1.76
N GLN A 288 12.64 -5.14 1.91
CA GLN A 288 11.34 -5.72 1.54
C GLN A 288 11.28 -6.06 0.06
N ARG A 289 11.76 -5.16 -0.81
CA ARG A 289 11.87 -5.41 -2.26
C ARG A 289 12.79 -6.58 -2.58
N ARG A 290 13.96 -6.67 -1.93
CA ARG A 290 14.89 -7.78 -2.13
C ARG A 290 14.29 -9.12 -1.70
N LEU A 291 13.57 -9.14 -0.58
CA LEU A 291 12.82 -10.31 -0.12
C LEU A 291 11.77 -10.72 -1.16
N LEU A 292 11.00 -9.76 -1.68
CA LEU A 292 10.01 -10.01 -2.73
C LEU A 292 10.63 -10.59 -4.00
N MET A 293 11.72 -9.99 -4.50
CA MET A 293 12.43 -10.49 -5.68
C MET A 293 12.92 -11.92 -5.47
N LYS A 294 13.42 -12.24 -4.26
CA LYS A 294 13.86 -13.60 -3.90
C LYS A 294 12.70 -14.59 -3.91
N VAL A 295 11.55 -14.22 -3.34
CA VAL A 295 10.32 -15.04 -3.37
C VAL A 295 9.87 -15.32 -4.80
N VAL A 296 9.79 -14.27 -5.60
CA VAL A 296 9.40 -14.36 -7.01
C VAL A 296 10.36 -15.27 -7.77
N TRP A 297 11.67 -15.13 -7.54
CA TRP A 297 12.67 -15.94 -8.21
C TRP A 297 12.50 -17.42 -7.87
N TYR A 298 12.36 -17.74 -6.59
CA TYR A 298 12.14 -19.11 -6.13
C TYR A 298 10.87 -19.73 -6.74
N CYS A 299 9.75 -19.00 -6.75
CA CYS A 299 8.51 -19.46 -7.37
C CYS A 299 8.67 -19.67 -8.89
N SER A 300 9.44 -18.80 -9.56
CA SER A 300 9.73 -18.93 -11.00
C SER A 300 10.57 -20.17 -11.27
N LEU A 301 11.59 -20.44 -10.45
CA LEU A 301 12.42 -21.63 -10.57
C LEU A 301 11.61 -22.92 -10.39
N LEU A 302 10.68 -22.95 -9.42
CA LEU A 302 9.77 -24.09 -9.23
C LEU A 302 8.92 -24.36 -10.48
N ARG A 303 8.45 -23.32 -11.18
CA ARG A 303 7.71 -23.46 -12.45
C ARG A 303 8.58 -23.90 -13.62
N LEU A 304 9.88 -23.61 -13.56
CA LEU A 304 10.87 -24.01 -14.56
C LEU A 304 11.48 -25.38 -14.27
N GLN A 305 11.14 -26.00 -13.14
CA GLN A 305 11.76 -27.22 -12.63
C GLN A 305 11.74 -28.37 -13.66
N ASP A 306 10.59 -28.57 -14.30
CA ASP A 306 10.38 -29.68 -15.23
C ASP A 306 10.94 -29.43 -16.64
N LYS A 307 11.31 -28.19 -16.95
CA LYS A 307 11.79 -27.83 -18.30
C LYS A 307 13.19 -28.34 -18.60
N LYS A 308 14.00 -28.64 -17.58
CA LYS A 308 15.41 -29.08 -17.70
C LYS A 308 16.30 -28.15 -18.56
N GLU A 309 15.85 -26.92 -18.82
CA GLU A 309 16.55 -25.90 -19.57
C GLU A 309 17.71 -25.32 -18.74
N SER A 310 18.74 -24.82 -19.43
CA SER A 310 19.81 -24.07 -18.78
C SER A 310 19.26 -22.72 -18.29
N ILE A 311 19.50 -22.39 -17.03
CA ILE A 311 19.14 -21.10 -16.47
C ILE A 311 20.08 -20.00 -16.98
N LEU A 312 21.31 -20.36 -17.34
CA LEU A 312 22.33 -19.45 -17.83
C LEU A 312 22.51 -19.55 -19.35
N ASP A 313 22.95 -18.44 -19.94
CA ASP A 313 23.38 -18.37 -21.33
C ASP A 313 24.68 -19.15 -21.58
N GLU A 314 25.08 -19.29 -22.84
CA GLU A 314 26.24 -20.10 -23.24
C GLU A 314 27.58 -19.62 -22.65
N ASN A 315 27.63 -18.37 -22.18
CA ASN A 315 28.81 -17.75 -21.57
C ASN A 315 28.77 -17.71 -20.03
N ASP A 316 27.71 -18.25 -19.41
CA ASP A 316 27.45 -18.17 -17.96
C ASP A 316 27.52 -16.73 -17.40
N ARG A 317 27.24 -15.72 -18.23
CA ARG A 317 27.29 -14.30 -17.84
C ARG A 317 25.92 -13.71 -17.59
N TYR A 318 24.89 -14.31 -18.18
CA TYR A 318 23.52 -13.80 -18.13
C TYR A 318 22.53 -14.94 -17.95
N LEU A 319 21.29 -14.58 -17.59
CA LEU A 319 20.17 -15.51 -17.64
C LEU A 319 19.89 -15.87 -19.10
N SER A 320 19.49 -17.12 -19.34
CA SER A 320 19.12 -17.56 -20.68
C SER A 320 17.89 -16.78 -21.20
N PRO A 321 17.77 -16.57 -22.52
CA PRO A 321 16.63 -15.84 -23.10
C PRO A 321 15.27 -16.43 -22.72
N ASP A 322 15.16 -17.76 -22.60
CA ASP A 322 13.91 -18.44 -22.24
C ASP A 322 13.51 -18.18 -20.78
N VAL A 323 14.48 -18.14 -19.87
CA VAL A 323 14.25 -17.75 -18.48
C VAL A 323 13.85 -16.29 -18.39
N ILE A 324 14.53 -15.41 -19.12
CA ILE A 324 14.19 -13.98 -19.20
C ILE A 324 12.75 -13.80 -19.69
N ASN A 325 12.36 -14.51 -20.76
CA ASN A 325 11.00 -14.50 -21.28
C ASN A 325 9.98 -15.03 -20.27
N HIS A 326 10.30 -16.11 -19.55
CA HIS A 326 9.43 -16.65 -18.49
C HIS A 326 9.22 -15.64 -17.35
N ILE A 327 10.30 -15.03 -16.87
CA ILE A 327 10.27 -13.98 -15.85
C ILE A 327 9.37 -12.84 -16.33
N TYR A 328 9.60 -12.28 -17.53
CA TYR A 328 8.79 -11.14 -17.98
C TYR A 328 7.31 -11.45 -18.12
N ARG A 329 6.96 -12.64 -18.62
CA ARG A 329 5.55 -13.03 -18.75
C ARG A 329 4.82 -13.08 -17.42
N ASN A 330 5.53 -13.32 -16.32
CA ASN A 330 4.92 -13.53 -15.00
C ASN A 330 5.12 -12.36 -14.05
N VAL A 331 6.19 -11.59 -14.20
CA VAL A 331 6.61 -10.59 -13.20
C VAL A 331 7.01 -9.23 -13.81
N SER A 332 6.49 -8.89 -14.99
CA SER A 332 6.68 -7.57 -15.63
C SER A 332 6.21 -6.37 -14.79
N TRP A 333 5.44 -6.63 -13.74
CA TRP A 333 4.97 -5.64 -12.77
C TRP A 333 6.02 -5.22 -11.73
N LEU A 334 7.14 -5.95 -11.56
CA LEU A 334 8.16 -5.64 -10.54
C LEU A 334 9.02 -4.42 -10.90
N ASP A 335 9.41 -4.28 -12.17
CA ASP A 335 10.07 -3.09 -12.69
C ASP A 335 9.79 -2.97 -14.20
N SER A 336 9.38 -1.78 -14.61
CA SER A 336 9.17 -1.38 -16.01
C SER A 336 10.43 -1.51 -16.88
N ASN A 337 11.61 -1.50 -16.26
CA ASN A 337 12.88 -1.68 -16.94
C ASN A 337 13.25 -3.17 -16.94
N SER A 338 13.08 -3.79 -18.09
CA SER A 338 13.40 -5.19 -18.33
C SER A 338 14.84 -5.51 -17.91
N THR A 339 15.81 -4.80 -18.46
CA THR A 339 17.24 -5.01 -18.17
C THR A 339 17.56 -5.00 -16.67
N ARG A 340 16.96 -4.07 -15.91
CA ARG A 340 17.17 -3.99 -14.45
C ARG A 340 16.57 -5.19 -13.72
N THR A 341 15.38 -5.63 -14.13
CA THR A 341 14.74 -6.85 -13.62
C THR A 341 15.62 -8.07 -13.86
N ALA A 342 16.14 -8.25 -15.08
CA ALA A 342 17.04 -9.34 -15.41
C ALA A 342 18.34 -9.28 -14.59
N GLN A 343 18.93 -8.10 -14.39
CA GLN A 343 20.11 -7.91 -13.54
C GLN A 343 19.87 -8.32 -12.08
N TYR A 344 18.68 -8.05 -11.53
CA TYR A 344 18.34 -8.48 -10.17
C TYR A 344 18.25 -10.00 -10.05
N PHE A 345 17.57 -10.67 -10.99
CA PHE A 345 17.46 -12.13 -10.97
C PHE A 345 18.81 -12.81 -11.25
N TRP A 346 19.64 -12.22 -12.11
CA TRP A 346 21.02 -12.64 -12.31
C TRP A 346 21.83 -12.55 -11.00
N SER A 347 21.73 -11.42 -10.28
CA SER A 347 22.39 -11.28 -8.97
C SER A 347 21.94 -12.33 -7.96
N LEU A 348 20.64 -12.64 -7.92
CA LEU A 348 20.10 -13.69 -7.03
C LEU A 348 20.63 -15.07 -7.41
N THR A 349 20.74 -15.35 -8.71
CA THR A 349 21.30 -16.60 -9.24
C THR A 349 22.76 -16.73 -8.82
N LYS A 350 23.57 -15.67 -9.02
CA LYS A 350 24.96 -15.64 -8.59
C LYS A 350 25.13 -15.82 -7.09
N ASP A 351 24.34 -15.10 -6.28
CA ASP A 351 24.38 -15.24 -4.82
C ASP A 351 24.05 -16.68 -4.38
N ALA A 352 23.06 -17.33 -5.00
CA ALA A 352 22.72 -18.72 -4.71
C ALA A 352 23.84 -19.70 -5.09
N MET A 353 24.49 -19.50 -6.25
CA MET A 353 25.63 -20.32 -6.70
C MET A 353 26.84 -20.17 -5.78
N ASP A 354 27.14 -18.93 -5.37
CA ASP A 354 28.24 -18.59 -4.45
C ASP A 354 27.95 -19.03 -3.00
N GLY A 355 26.76 -19.54 -2.68
CA GLY A 355 26.35 -19.88 -1.31
C GLY A 355 26.15 -18.65 -0.41
N LYS A 356 25.96 -17.46 -0.99
CA LYS A 356 25.73 -16.21 -0.25
C LYS A 356 24.27 -16.10 0.14
N ALA A 357 23.96 -16.57 1.35
CA ALA A 357 22.64 -16.41 1.95
C ALA A 357 22.58 -15.13 2.80
N ARG A 358 21.72 -14.17 2.41
CA ARG A 358 21.40 -12.99 3.24
C ARG A 358 19.94 -13.07 3.67
N SER A 359 19.69 -13.09 4.98
CA SER A 359 18.31 -13.02 5.48
C SER A 359 17.80 -11.58 5.49
N HIS A 360 16.93 -11.25 4.55
CA HIS A 360 16.22 -9.98 4.49
C HIS A 360 15.17 -9.88 5.59
N ILE A 361 14.49 -10.99 5.92
CA ILE A 361 13.51 -11.03 7.02
C ILE A 361 14.20 -10.60 8.31
N ARG A 362 15.35 -11.20 8.62
CA ARG A 362 16.15 -10.84 9.80
C ARG A 362 16.54 -9.37 9.77
N ARG A 363 17.06 -8.87 8.65
CA ARG A 363 17.50 -7.46 8.51
C ARG A 363 16.37 -6.46 8.69
N ILE A 364 15.14 -6.81 8.32
CA ILE A 364 13.96 -5.99 8.61
C ILE A 364 13.63 -6.07 10.11
N SER A 365 13.56 -7.28 10.69
CA SER A 365 13.20 -7.49 12.11
C SER A 365 14.10 -6.74 13.09
N PHE A 366 15.42 -6.82 12.90
CA PHE A 366 16.41 -6.22 13.81
C PHE A 366 16.34 -4.69 13.89
N LYS A 367 15.62 -4.06 12.97
CA LYS A 367 15.57 -2.61 12.83
C LYS A 367 14.27 -1.99 13.32
N ARG A 368 13.30 -2.82 13.72
CA ARG A 368 12.04 -2.33 14.30
C ARG A 368 12.33 -1.65 15.64
N CYS A 369 11.67 -0.52 15.91
CA CYS A 369 11.68 0.06 17.24
C CYS A 369 11.13 -1.00 18.21
N TYR A 370 11.90 -1.37 19.24
CA TYR A 370 11.33 -1.99 20.43
C TYR A 370 10.49 -0.91 21.10
N GLN A 371 9.30 -0.63 20.59
CA GLN A 371 8.27 -0.13 21.48
C GLN A 371 8.00 -1.30 22.42
N GLN A 372 8.51 -1.21 23.66
CA GLN A 372 7.70 -1.69 24.78
C GLN A 372 6.28 -1.19 24.52
N PRO A 373 5.24 -2.02 24.70
CA PRO A 373 3.87 -1.56 24.50
C PRO A 373 3.76 -0.22 25.20
N VAL A 374 3.55 0.86 24.44
CA VAL A 374 3.21 2.15 25.03
C VAL A 374 1.99 1.79 25.87
N PRO A 375 2.05 1.92 27.22
CA PRO A 375 0.89 1.59 28.03
C PRO A 375 -0.26 2.36 27.41
N LEU A 376 -1.27 1.63 26.93
CA LEU A 376 -2.46 2.21 26.31
C LEU A 376 -2.81 3.43 27.15
N ILE A 377 -2.77 4.60 26.52
CA ILE A 377 -3.12 5.84 27.20
C ILE A 377 -4.55 5.63 27.67
N ASP A 378 -4.72 5.46 28.97
CA ASP A 378 -6.03 5.21 29.53
C ASP A 378 -6.86 6.50 29.45
N LEU A 379 -7.62 6.62 28.36
CA LEU A 379 -8.51 7.74 28.11
C LEU A 379 -9.68 7.81 29.11
N SER A 380 -9.87 6.78 29.96
CA SER A 380 -10.81 6.88 31.09
C SER A 380 -10.25 7.75 32.23
N THR A 381 -8.96 8.10 32.19
CA THR A 381 -8.32 8.97 33.18
C THR A 381 -7.99 10.34 32.61
N ARG A 382 -8.14 11.37 33.45
CA ARG A 382 -7.76 12.77 33.13
C ARG A 382 -6.29 12.89 32.70
N ALA A 383 -5.42 12.06 33.29
CA ALA A 383 -4.00 12.01 32.94
C ALA A 383 -3.78 11.43 31.54
N GLY A 384 -4.54 10.40 31.14
CA GLY A 384 -4.48 9.85 29.79
C GLY A 384 -4.98 10.81 28.73
N ILE A 385 -6.11 11.47 28.96
CA ILE A 385 -6.65 12.50 28.05
C ILE A 385 -5.65 13.66 27.87
N LYS A 386 -5.05 14.15 28.95
CA LYS A 386 -4.05 15.23 28.90
C LYS A 386 -2.78 14.82 28.13
N LYS A 387 -2.38 13.55 28.23
CA LYS A 387 -1.23 13.00 27.53
C LYS A 387 -1.50 12.76 26.03
N PHE A 388 -2.76 12.49 25.66
CA PHE A 388 -3.21 12.35 24.28
C PHE A 388 -3.37 13.71 23.57
N MET A 389 -3.89 14.72 24.27
CA MET A 389 -4.21 16.03 23.68
C MET A 389 -3.06 17.07 23.71
N GLY A 390 -1.95 16.77 24.39
CA GLY A 390 -0.82 17.70 24.52
C GLY A 390 -1.09 18.90 25.44
N GLU A 391 -0.13 19.82 25.54
CA GLU A 391 -0.16 21.00 26.44
C GLU A 391 -1.25 22.03 26.11
N HIS A 392 -2.07 21.81 25.08
CA HIS A 392 -3.16 22.69 24.67
C HIS A 392 -4.53 22.32 25.30
N PHE A 393 -4.57 21.36 26.21
CA PHE A 393 -5.79 21.02 26.95
C PHE A 393 -6.02 21.98 28.12
N ASP A 394 -6.88 22.99 27.93
CA ASP A 394 -7.45 23.82 28.98
C ASP A 394 -8.68 23.11 29.60
N PRO A 395 -8.59 22.61 30.85
CA PRO A 395 -9.68 21.88 31.49
C PRO A 395 -10.89 22.75 31.82
N ASP A 396 -10.77 24.08 31.78
CA ASP A 396 -11.82 25.00 32.21
C ASP A 396 -12.74 25.44 31.05
N ASN A 397 -12.38 25.11 29.80
CA ASN A 397 -13.11 25.51 28.58
C ASN A 397 -14.01 24.42 27.96
N VAL A 398 -14.18 23.29 28.64
CA VAL A 398 -14.98 22.16 28.11
C VAL A 398 -16.33 22.08 28.83
N LEU A 399 -17.39 22.36 28.07
CA LEU A 399 -18.83 22.24 28.40
C LEU A 399 -19.25 20.79 28.74
N TRP A 400 -18.71 20.22 29.81
CA TRP A 400 -19.18 18.96 30.40
C TRP A 400 -19.44 19.14 31.90
N ARG A 401 -20.36 20.05 32.23
CA ARG A 401 -21.15 19.91 33.47
C ARG A 401 -22.32 18.99 33.17
N THR A 402 -22.06 17.70 32.98
CA THR A 402 -23.13 16.70 33.12
C THR A 402 -23.45 16.59 34.60
N SER A 403 -24.61 17.15 34.95
CA SER A 403 -25.33 16.97 36.20
C SER A 403 -25.09 15.60 36.83
N LYS A 404 -24.60 15.57 38.08
CA LYS A 404 -24.60 14.35 38.89
C LYS A 404 -26.01 13.77 38.94
N PRO A 405 -26.23 12.46 38.73
CA PRO A 405 -27.52 11.86 38.97
C PRO A 405 -27.85 11.97 40.46
N LYS A 406 -29.05 12.47 40.81
CA LYS A 406 -29.60 12.34 42.16
C LYS A 406 -29.73 10.83 42.44
N LYS A 407 -29.19 10.37 43.57
CA LYS A 407 -29.47 9.04 44.10
C LYS A 407 -30.99 8.93 44.30
N ALA A 408 -31.59 7.89 43.74
CA ALA A 408 -32.92 7.47 44.14
C ALA A 408 -32.79 6.81 45.53
N GLU A 409 -33.62 7.26 46.46
CA GLU A 409 -33.95 6.56 47.70
C GLU A 409 -34.98 5.46 47.44
#